data_AF-D1C4R5-F1
#
_entry.id   AF-D1C4R5-F1
#
_cell.length_a   1.000
_cell.length_b   1.000
_cell.length_c   1.000
_cell.angle_alpha   90.00
_cell.angle_beta   90.00
_cell.angle_gamma   90.00
#
_symmetry.space_group_name_H-M   'P 1'
#
loop_
_entity.id
_entity.type
_entity.pdbx_description
1 polymer ?
#
loop_
_entity_poly.entity_id
_entity_poly.type
_entity_poly.pdbx_seq_one_letter_code
_entity_poly.pdbx_strand_id
1 'polypeptide(L)'
;MIVPRKPVQALSGGEHLSTAAQILLGKGVYRTPDGKRAARYAGAIPRLVGSIIDWFICFFWFIFSALGSSFLWNTFAGPEAEEEAGLAGWAWLAVVAIGVVAYFTLTVARGGTVGMRILQLRILDPETGEPPRRSRALIRALMAATLGGAFLVLANFVLSGRSATSETTAGYALLITSFLLLIAGMWSHLYALFDPRGQTLQDRLAGVVVVIRMVDIPEDLVIFDRPDTPGSEPEPPPAPAKAEPRPNRKNRKRRRR
;
A
#
# COMPACT_ATOMS: atom_id res chain seq x y z
N MET A 1 -41.43 6.05 -36.43
CA MET A 1 -40.05 5.52 -36.31
C MET A 1 -39.80 5.24 -34.84
N ILE A 2 -39.97 3.99 -34.41
CA ILE A 2 -39.85 3.59 -32.99
C ILE A 2 -38.40 3.19 -32.79
N VAL A 3 -37.65 3.98 -32.02
CA VAL A 3 -36.26 3.65 -31.66
C VAL A 3 -36.30 2.51 -30.64
N PRO A 4 -35.84 1.29 -30.97
CA PRO A 4 -35.80 0.21 -30.01
C PRO A 4 -34.78 0.56 -28.92
N ARG A 5 -35.23 0.62 -27.67
CA ARG A 5 -34.33 0.74 -26.51
C ARG A 5 -33.42 -0.48 -26.50
N LYS A 6 -32.10 -0.26 -26.57
CA LYS A 6 -31.12 -1.32 -26.37
C LYS A 6 -31.41 -2.01 -25.04
N PRO A 7 -31.48 -3.36 -25.00
CA PRO A 7 -31.54 -4.07 -23.74
C PRO A 7 -30.29 -3.71 -22.94
N VAL A 8 -30.51 -3.20 -21.73
CA VAL A 8 -29.46 -3.03 -20.73
C VAL A 8 -28.82 -4.40 -20.57
N GLN A 9 -27.58 -4.54 -21.04
CA GLN A 9 -26.77 -5.71 -20.73
C GLN A 9 -26.77 -5.81 -19.20
N ALA A 10 -27.41 -6.86 -18.69
CA ALA A 10 -27.19 -7.31 -17.33
C ALA A 10 -25.70 -7.66 -17.25
N LEU A 11 -24.92 -6.67 -16.79
CA LEU A 11 -23.57 -6.89 -16.31
C LEU A 11 -23.63 -8.11 -15.40
N SER A 12 -22.71 -9.05 -15.58
CA SER A 12 -22.55 -10.25 -14.76
C SER A 12 -22.22 -9.86 -13.31
N GLY A 13 -23.22 -9.35 -12.58
CA GLY A 13 -23.08 -8.73 -11.26
C GLY A 13 -23.01 -9.74 -10.12
N GLY A 14 -23.10 -11.05 -10.42
CA GLY A 14 -23.04 -12.10 -9.41
C GLY A 14 -21.68 -12.19 -8.69
N GLU A 15 -20.57 -12.02 -9.41
CA GLU A 15 -19.23 -12.18 -8.82
C GLU A 15 -18.76 -10.94 -8.05
N HIS A 16 -19.12 -9.75 -8.50
CA HIS A 16 -18.75 -8.50 -7.84
C HIS A 16 -19.51 -8.29 -6.53
N LEU A 17 -20.79 -8.66 -6.47
CA LEU A 17 -21.58 -8.60 -5.24
C LEU A 17 -21.09 -9.62 -4.20
N SER A 18 -20.68 -10.82 -4.63
CA SER A 18 -20.10 -11.83 -3.74
C SER A 18 -18.80 -11.35 -3.09
N THR A 19 -17.90 -10.74 -3.88
CA THR A 19 -16.61 -10.24 -3.38
C THR A 19 -16.79 -9.04 -2.45
N ALA A 20 -17.65 -8.08 -2.81
CA ALA A 20 -17.95 -6.93 -1.96
C ALA A 20 -18.61 -7.36 -0.64
N ALA A 21 -19.56 -8.30 -0.68
CA ALA A 21 -20.19 -8.84 0.52
C ALA A 21 -19.20 -9.63 1.41
N GLN A 22 -18.32 -10.46 0.83
CA GLN A 22 -17.27 -11.16 1.58
C GLN A 22 -16.26 -10.20 2.22
N ILE A 23 -15.92 -9.11 1.53
CA ILE A 23 -15.09 -8.06 2.10
C ILE A 23 -15.86 -7.38 3.23
N LEU A 24 -17.08 -6.91 3.01
CA LEU A 24 -17.85 -6.17 4.02
C LEU A 24 -18.21 -6.99 5.28
N LEU A 25 -18.36 -8.32 5.14
CA LEU A 25 -18.74 -9.22 6.23
C LEU A 25 -17.54 -9.95 6.88
N GLY A 26 -16.34 -9.85 6.29
CA GLY A 26 -15.14 -10.51 6.80
C GLY A 26 -14.58 -9.84 8.07
N LYS A 27 -13.89 -10.60 8.92
CA LYS A 27 -12.98 -9.99 9.92
C LYS A 27 -11.79 -9.36 9.20
N GLY A 28 -11.33 -8.18 9.65
CA GLY A 28 -10.14 -7.51 9.10
C GLY A 28 -10.43 -6.61 7.89
N VAL A 29 -11.53 -5.86 7.95
CA VAL A 29 -11.90 -4.86 6.95
C VAL A 29 -11.34 -3.51 7.34
N TYR A 30 -10.67 -2.88 6.40
CA TYR A 30 -10.35 -1.47 6.43
C TYR A 30 -11.49 -0.70 5.75
N ARG A 31 -12.06 0.26 6.46
CA ARG A 31 -12.95 1.28 5.86
C ARG A 31 -12.19 2.60 5.85
N THR A 32 -12.27 3.32 4.74
CA THR A 32 -11.70 4.66 4.67
C THR A 32 -12.45 5.60 5.62
N PRO A 33 -11.79 6.65 6.13
CA PRO A 33 -12.42 7.62 7.04
C PRO A 33 -13.67 8.30 6.48
N ASP A 34 -13.75 8.44 5.15
CA ASP A 34 -14.91 8.98 4.44
C ASP A 34 -16.09 7.98 4.32
N GLY A 35 -15.89 6.72 4.72
CA GLY A 35 -16.88 5.65 4.60
C GLY A 35 -17.18 5.22 3.16
N LYS A 36 -16.51 5.78 2.14
CA LYS A 36 -16.82 5.54 0.73
C LYS A 36 -16.14 4.32 0.15
N ARG A 37 -15.06 3.84 0.79
CA ARG A 37 -14.26 2.72 0.28
C ARG A 37 -14.02 1.70 1.37
N ALA A 38 -14.06 0.43 0.99
CA ALA A 38 -13.68 -0.69 1.84
C ALA A 38 -12.59 -1.50 1.16
N ALA A 39 -11.71 -2.07 1.97
CA ALA A 39 -10.68 -3.00 1.53
C ALA A 39 -10.41 -4.02 2.63
N ARG A 40 -9.81 -5.15 2.29
CA ARG A 40 -9.33 -6.11 3.30
C ARG A 40 -7.89 -5.75 3.67
N TYR A 41 -7.50 -5.90 4.94
CA TYR A 41 -6.08 -5.79 5.28
C TYR A 41 -5.27 -6.88 4.56
N ALA A 42 -4.13 -6.49 4.00
CA ALA A 42 -3.28 -7.42 3.28
C ALA A 42 -2.55 -8.35 4.27
N GLY A 43 -2.55 -9.66 4.04
CA GLY A 43 -1.78 -10.61 4.85
C GLY A 43 -0.25 -10.49 4.62
N ALA A 44 0.53 -11.25 5.39
CA ALA A 44 2.00 -11.25 5.28
C ALA A 44 2.50 -11.76 3.92
N ILE A 45 1.89 -12.81 3.37
CA ILE A 45 2.37 -13.47 2.14
C ILE A 45 2.28 -12.56 0.90
N PRO A 46 1.14 -11.90 0.58
CA PRO A 46 1.10 -10.96 -0.54
C PRO A 46 2.12 -9.83 -0.42
N ARG A 47 2.37 -9.34 0.80
CA ARG A 47 3.39 -8.29 1.04
C ARG A 47 4.80 -8.81 0.77
N LEU A 48 5.10 -10.03 1.21
CA LEU A 48 6.38 -10.67 0.96
C LEU A 48 6.62 -10.86 -0.54
N VAL A 49 5.64 -11.38 -1.28
CA VAL A 49 5.75 -11.55 -2.74
C VAL A 49 5.93 -10.20 -3.45
N GLY A 50 5.18 -9.16 -3.05
CA GLY A 50 5.37 -7.81 -3.58
C GLY A 50 6.79 -7.28 -3.33
N SER A 51 7.30 -7.48 -2.10
CA SER A 51 8.67 -7.11 -1.73
C SER A 51 9.72 -7.86 -2.55
N ILE A 52 9.56 -9.16 -2.78
CA ILE A 52 10.47 -9.96 -3.62
C ILE A 52 10.53 -9.39 -5.04
N ILE A 53 9.39 -9.01 -5.62
CA ILE A 53 9.35 -8.39 -6.97
C ILE A 53 10.08 -7.04 -6.96
N ASP A 54 9.84 -6.20 -5.96
CA ASP A 54 10.50 -4.89 -5.86
C ASP A 54 12.02 -5.01 -5.70
N TRP A 55 12.47 -5.95 -4.86
CA TRP A 55 13.89 -6.23 -4.70
C TRP A 55 14.48 -6.78 -5.98
N PHE A 56 13.80 -7.68 -6.69
CA PHE A 56 14.25 -8.14 -8.01
C PHE A 56 14.45 -6.98 -8.98
N ILE A 57 13.51 -6.03 -9.05
CA ILE A 57 13.67 -4.81 -9.86
C ILE A 57 14.92 -4.01 -9.42
N CYS A 58 15.10 -3.80 -8.12
CA CYS A 58 16.27 -3.09 -7.58
C CYS A 58 17.59 -3.84 -7.87
N PHE A 59 17.60 -5.16 -7.78
CA PHE A 59 18.75 -6.02 -8.09
C PHE A 59 19.11 -5.94 -9.57
N PHE A 60 18.14 -6.01 -10.48
CA PHE A 60 18.39 -5.85 -11.91
C PHE A 60 18.98 -4.48 -12.20
N TRP A 61 18.41 -3.42 -11.64
CA TRP A 61 18.97 -2.08 -11.74
C TRP A 61 20.41 -2.03 -11.23
N PHE A 62 20.68 -2.61 -10.06
CA PHE A 62 22.02 -2.69 -9.49
C PHE A 62 23.01 -3.40 -10.42
N ILE A 63 22.67 -4.58 -10.95
CA ILE A 63 23.53 -5.35 -11.85
C ILE A 63 23.85 -4.55 -13.11
N PHE A 64 22.84 -3.99 -13.78
CA PHE A 64 23.06 -3.19 -14.99
C PHE A 64 23.94 -1.98 -14.73
N SER A 65 23.69 -1.32 -13.60
CA SER A 65 24.43 -0.14 -13.22
C SER A 65 25.89 -0.52 -12.89
N ALA A 66 26.12 -1.63 -12.17
CA ALA A 66 27.45 -2.14 -11.86
C ALA A 66 28.23 -2.55 -13.13
N LEU A 67 27.57 -3.27 -14.06
CA LEU A 67 28.16 -3.62 -15.36
C LEU A 67 28.54 -2.38 -16.17
N GLY A 68 27.67 -1.37 -16.20
CA GLY A 68 27.95 -0.08 -16.86
C GLY A 68 29.14 0.65 -16.22
N SER A 69 29.19 0.68 -14.89
CA SER A 69 30.31 1.27 -14.15
C SER A 69 31.63 0.54 -14.44
N SER A 70 31.65 -0.80 -14.38
CA SER A 70 32.83 -1.60 -14.73
C SER A 70 33.27 -1.41 -16.17
N PHE A 71 32.33 -1.31 -17.12
CA PHE A 71 32.64 -1.04 -18.51
C PHE A 71 33.31 0.34 -18.70
N LEU A 72 32.72 1.39 -18.11
CA LEU A 72 33.28 2.74 -18.16
C LEU A 72 34.67 2.79 -17.51
N TRP A 73 34.82 2.15 -16.34
CA TRP A 73 36.09 2.07 -15.65
C TRP A 73 37.16 1.41 -16.52
N ASN A 74 36.90 0.23 -17.07
CA ASN A 74 37.86 -0.47 -17.93
C ASN A 74 38.17 0.27 -19.25
N THR A 75 37.28 1.16 -19.69
CA THR A 75 37.46 1.93 -20.92
C THR A 75 38.27 3.21 -20.69
N PHE A 76 38.15 3.82 -19.51
CA PHE A 76 38.66 5.17 -19.25
C PHE A 76 39.68 5.27 -18.10
N ALA A 77 39.82 4.25 -17.25
CA ALA A 77 40.78 4.26 -16.15
C ALA A 77 42.19 3.90 -16.64
N GLY A 78 43.16 4.75 -16.32
CA GLY A 78 44.58 4.47 -16.53
C GLY A 78 45.14 3.52 -15.46
N PRO A 79 46.39 3.04 -15.63
CA PRO A 79 47.02 2.04 -14.75
C PRO A 79 47.30 2.50 -13.30
N GLU A 80 47.16 3.79 -12.98
CA GLU A 80 47.43 4.33 -11.63
C GLU A 80 46.18 4.36 -10.70
N ALA A 81 45.07 3.74 -11.11
CA ALA A 81 43.75 3.98 -10.53
C ALA A 81 43.36 3.10 -9.31
N GLU A 82 44.30 2.36 -8.69
CA GLU A 82 43.95 1.43 -7.60
C GLU A 82 43.39 2.12 -6.35
N GLU A 83 43.95 3.27 -5.93
CA GLU A 83 43.45 4.00 -4.76
C GLU A 83 42.11 4.71 -5.07
N GLU A 84 41.97 5.26 -6.29
CA GLU A 84 40.72 5.89 -6.76
C GLU A 84 39.58 4.87 -6.93
N ALA A 85 39.90 3.60 -7.23
CA ALA A 85 38.93 2.53 -7.38
C ALA A 85 38.13 2.27 -6.08
N GLY A 86 38.79 2.40 -4.92
CA GLY A 86 38.15 2.25 -3.62
C GLY A 86 37.08 3.32 -3.38
N LEU A 87 37.43 4.59 -3.56
CA LEU A 87 36.50 5.71 -3.39
C LEU A 87 35.37 5.67 -4.42
N ALA A 88 35.69 5.37 -5.69
CA ALA A 88 34.69 5.23 -6.75
C ALA A 88 33.69 4.10 -6.45
N GLY A 89 34.15 2.98 -5.90
CA GLY A 89 33.29 1.88 -5.43
C GLY A 89 32.33 2.32 -4.33
N TRP A 90 32.79 3.08 -3.34
CA TRP A 90 31.94 3.62 -2.28
C TRP A 90 30.94 4.66 -2.78
N ALA A 91 31.37 5.59 -3.65
CA ALA A 91 30.50 6.57 -4.28
C ALA A 91 29.40 5.87 -5.09
N TRP A 92 29.77 4.82 -5.82
CA TRP A 92 28.83 4.00 -6.57
C TRP A 92 27.79 3.30 -5.69
N LEU A 93 28.24 2.67 -4.59
CA LEU A 93 27.32 2.07 -3.61
C LEU A 93 26.37 3.12 -3.01
N ALA A 94 26.84 4.34 -2.76
CA ALA A 94 26.00 5.42 -2.28
C ALA A 94 24.94 5.82 -3.32
N VAL A 95 25.30 5.93 -4.60
CA VAL A 95 24.35 6.21 -5.70
C VAL A 95 23.29 5.12 -5.79
N VAL A 96 23.68 3.85 -5.70
CA VAL A 96 22.73 2.72 -5.68
C VAL A 96 21.80 2.81 -4.48
N ALA A 97 22.34 3.03 -3.28
CA ALA A 97 21.55 3.14 -2.05
C ALA A 97 20.53 4.29 -2.15
N ILE A 98 20.96 5.45 -2.64
CA ILE A 98 20.08 6.61 -2.90
C ILE A 98 19.00 6.23 -3.93
N GLY A 99 19.37 5.54 -5.01
CA GLY A 99 18.43 5.08 -6.03
C GLY A 99 17.36 4.15 -5.48
N VAL A 100 17.73 3.19 -4.63
CA VAL A 100 16.79 2.27 -3.94
C VAL A 100 15.87 3.05 -3.02
N VAL A 101 16.41 3.93 -2.17
CA VAL A 101 15.60 4.77 -1.27
C VAL A 101 14.65 5.67 -2.05
N ALA A 102 15.12 6.29 -3.15
CA ALA A 102 14.29 7.12 -4.03
C ALA A 102 13.18 6.31 -4.70
N TYR A 103 13.49 5.12 -5.23
CA TYR A 103 12.51 4.21 -5.82
C TYR A 103 11.40 3.88 -4.83
N PHE A 104 11.74 3.39 -3.63
CA PHE A 104 10.75 3.06 -2.62
C PHE A 104 9.98 4.29 -2.15
N THR A 105 10.64 5.42 -1.89
CA THR A 105 9.99 6.65 -1.42
C THR A 105 8.96 7.16 -2.43
N LEU A 106 9.35 7.28 -3.70
CA LEU A 106 8.49 7.82 -4.76
C LEU A 106 7.32 6.89 -5.10
N THR A 107 7.54 5.58 -5.07
CA THR A 107 6.47 4.62 -5.38
C THR A 107 5.51 4.44 -4.20
N VAL A 108 6.01 4.36 -2.96
CA VAL A 108 5.19 4.30 -1.74
C VAL A 108 4.36 5.57 -1.58
N ALA A 109 4.92 6.75 -1.84
CA ALA A 109 4.16 8.02 -1.80
C ALA A 109 3.00 8.08 -2.80
N ARG A 110 3.00 7.21 -3.82
CA ARG A 110 1.91 7.02 -4.78
C ARG A 110 0.95 5.88 -4.40
N GLY A 111 1.05 5.38 -3.16
CA GLY A 111 0.14 4.40 -2.59
C GLY A 111 0.56 2.95 -2.80
N GLY A 112 1.80 2.67 -3.22
CA GLY A 112 2.30 1.31 -3.36
C GLY A 112 3.45 1.20 -4.36
N THR A 113 4.39 0.30 -4.06
CA THR A 113 5.51 -0.08 -4.93
C THR A 113 5.03 -0.81 -6.19
N VAL A 114 5.90 -1.01 -7.18
CA VAL A 114 5.53 -1.69 -8.43
C VAL A 114 5.08 -3.13 -8.14
N GLY A 115 5.85 -3.87 -7.32
CA GLY A 115 5.50 -5.23 -6.90
C GLY A 115 4.17 -5.29 -6.16
N MET A 116 3.90 -4.33 -5.28
CA MET A 116 2.61 -4.22 -4.59
C MET A 116 1.45 -3.94 -5.54
N ARG A 117 1.63 -3.07 -6.55
CA ARG A 117 0.57 -2.77 -7.53
C ARG A 117 0.19 -3.97 -8.37
N ILE A 118 1.17 -4.79 -8.76
CA ILE A 118 0.93 -6.05 -9.49
C ILE A 118 -0.01 -6.96 -8.68
N LEU A 119 0.15 -6.98 -7.36
CA LEU A 119 -0.67 -7.77 -6.44
C LEU A 119 -1.93 -7.03 -5.94
N GLN A 120 -2.27 -5.88 -6.53
CA GLN A 120 -3.40 -5.04 -6.13
C GLN A 120 -3.37 -4.61 -4.65
N LEU A 121 -2.16 -4.49 -4.10
CA LEU A 121 -1.92 -3.97 -2.76
C LEU A 121 -1.80 -2.45 -2.81
N ARG A 122 -2.36 -1.78 -1.81
CA ARG A 122 -2.23 -0.34 -1.62
C ARG A 122 -1.77 -0.02 -0.21
N ILE A 123 -0.85 0.93 -0.11
CA ILE A 123 -0.39 1.54 1.15
C ILE A 123 -1.18 2.82 1.33
N LEU A 124 -1.84 2.96 2.48
CA LEU A 124 -2.68 4.11 2.79
C LEU A 124 -2.32 4.67 4.16
N ASP A 125 -2.56 5.96 4.32
CA ASP A 125 -2.61 6.63 5.60
C ASP A 125 -3.93 6.25 6.29
N PRO A 126 -3.92 5.66 7.50
CA PRO A 126 -5.14 5.28 8.19
C PRO A 126 -6.04 6.47 8.52
N GLU A 127 -5.48 7.68 8.65
CA GLU A 127 -6.21 8.89 9.04
C GLU A 127 -6.95 9.55 7.88
N THR A 128 -6.40 9.48 6.66
CA THR A 128 -6.98 10.15 5.48
C THR A 128 -7.57 9.17 4.47
N GLY A 129 -7.16 7.90 4.48
CA GLY A 129 -7.51 6.92 3.44
C GLY A 129 -6.83 7.19 2.09
N GLU A 130 -5.85 8.09 2.05
CA GLU A 130 -5.09 8.46 0.87
C GLU A 130 -3.68 7.85 0.88
N PRO A 131 -2.92 7.90 -0.23
CA PRO A 131 -1.51 7.55 -0.23
C PRO A 131 -0.71 8.28 0.87
N PRO A 132 0.33 7.64 1.44
CA PRO A 132 1.09 8.22 2.53
C PRO A 132 1.88 9.46 2.09
N ARG A 133 2.05 10.40 3.03
CA ARG A 133 2.92 11.57 2.85
C ARG A 133 4.35 11.13 2.54
N ARG A 134 5.09 11.97 1.79
CA ARG A 134 6.49 11.70 1.40
C ARG A 134 7.41 11.39 2.59
N SER A 135 7.20 12.03 3.75
CA SER A 135 7.98 11.76 4.96
C SER A 135 7.76 10.34 5.52
N ARG A 136 6.50 9.91 5.64
CA ARG A 136 6.15 8.54 6.06
C ARG A 136 6.66 7.50 5.05
N ALA A 137 6.55 7.83 3.75
CA ALA A 137 7.10 7.00 2.67
C ALA A 137 8.63 6.87 2.75
N LEU A 138 9.35 7.95 3.05
CA LEU A 138 10.80 7.95 3.23
C LEU A 138 11.23 7.10 4.42
N ILE A 139 10.57 7.24 5.57
CA ILE A 139 10.85 6.42 6.77
C ILE A 139 10.71 4.93 6.43
N ARG A 140 9.64 4.56 5.74
CA ARG A 140 9.43 3.18 5.26
C ARG A 140 10.51 2.74 4.28
N ALA A 141 10.89 3.60 3.33
CA ALA A 141 11.91 3.30 2.34
C ALA A 141 13.28 3.08 2.98
N LEU A 142 13.65 3.88 3.99
CA LEU A 142 14.88 3.71 4.75
C LEU A 142 14.88 2.36 5.50
N MET A 143 13.79 2.00 6.17
CA MET A 143 13.69 0.69 6.84
C MET A 143 13.82 -0.48 5.86
N ALA A 144 13.16 -0.38 4.69
CA ALA A 144 13.28 -1.38 3.64
C ALA A 144 14.72 -1.47 3.11
N ALA A 145 15.34 -0.33 2.78
CA ALA A 145 16.71 -0.25 2.28
C ALA A 145 17.72 -0.82 3.30
N THR A 146 17.57 -0.51 4.59
CA THR A 146 18.41 -1.08 5.65
C THR A 146 18.26 -2.60 5.73
N LEU A 147 17.03 -3.12 5.65
CA LEU A 147 16.80 -4.56 5.69
C LEU A 147 17.36 -5.30 4.47
N GLY A 148 17.15 -4.76 3.27
CA GLY A 148 17.71 -5.35 2.05
C GLY A 148 19.22 -5.18 1.95
N GLY A 149 19.77 -4.08 2.44
CA GLY A 149 21.22 -3.88 2.59
C GLY A 149 21.84 -4.91 3.52
N ALA A 150 21.22 -5.17 4.68
CA ALA A 150 21.66 -6.23 5.59
C ALA A 150 21.62 -7.61 4.92
N PHE A 151 20.56 -7.92 4.16
CA PHE A 151 20.49 -9.16 3.39
C PHE A 151 21.60 -9.25 2.33
N LEU A 152 21.88 -8.17 1.59
CA LEU A 152 22.94 -8.10 0.59
C LEU A 152 24.33 -8.35 1.17
N VAL A 153 24.63 -7.74 2.33
CA VAL A 153 25.89 -7.96 3.04
C VAL A 153 26.07 -9.43 3.40
N LEU A 154 25.04 -10.06 3.96
CA LEU A 154 25.06 -11.48 4.33
C LEU A 154 25.18 -12.39 3.09
N ALA A 155 24.41 -12.12 2.04
CA ALA A 155 24.47 -12.87 0.79
C ALA A 155 25.86 -12.76 0.15
N ASN A 156 26.43 -11.56 0.11
CA ASN A 156 27.80 -11.36 -0.39
C ASN A 156 28.82 -12.15 0.44
N PHE A 157 28.69 -12.17 1.77
CA PHE A 157 29.56 -12.96 2.63
C PHE A 157 29.48 -14.46 2.32
N VAL A 158 28.26 -15.00 2.24
CA VAL A 158 28.02 -16.42 1.92
C VAL A 158 28.54 -16.79 0.53
N LEU A 159 28.26 -15.96 -0.49
CA LEU A 159 28.61 -16.24 -1.89
C LEU A 159 30.10 -16.03 -2.19
N SER A 160 30.76 -15.10 -1.49
CA SER A 160 32.19 -14.83 -1.72
C SER A 160 33.10 -15.97 -1.25
N GLY A 161 32.57 -16.93 -0.48
CA GLY A 161 33.37 -17.99 0.14
C GLY A 161 34.44 -17.46 1.10
N ARG A 162 34.42 -16.15 1.41
CA ARG A 162 35.31 -15.52 2.37
C ARG A 162 34.89 -16.05 3.73
N SER A 163 35.78 -16.83 4.36
CA SER A 163 35.73 -16.93 5.82
C SER A 163 35.82 -15.51 6.37
N ALA A 164 35.14 -15.23 7.48
CA ALA A 164 35.38 -13.98 8.21
C ALA A 164 36.84 -14.04 8.67
N THR A 165 37.75 -13.54 7.86
CA THR A 165 39.16 -13.49 8.21
C THR A 165 39.27 -12.52 9.38
N SER A 166 39.93 -12.97 10.44
CA SER A 166 40.08 -12.33 11.76
C SER A 166 40.70 -10.93 11.77
N GLU A 167 40.99 -10.35 10.61
CA GLU A 167 41.86 -9.17 10.50
C GLU A 167 41.13 -7.82 10.57
N THR A 168 39.79 -7.77 10.60
CA THR A 168 39.10 -6.52 10.94
C THR A 168 37.87 -6.78 11.82
N THR A 169 37.94 -6.33 13.08
CA THR A 169 36.78 -6.26 14.01
C THR A 169 35.55 -5.63 13.33
N ALA A 170 35.78 -4.69 12.41
CA ALA A 170 34.75 -4.06 11.59
C ALA A 170 33.97 -5.03 10.71
N GLY A 171 34.62 -6.04 10.11
CA GLY A 171 33.96 -7.04 9.27
C GLY A 171 33.01 -7.93 10.07
N TYR A 172 33.43 -8.39 11.24
CA TYR A 172 32.56 -9.15 12.16
C TYR A 172 31.41 -8.29 12.70
N ALA A 173 31.68 -7.04 13.09
CA ALA A 173 30.65 -6.14 13.55
C ALA A 173 29.58 -5.94 12.46
N LEU A 174 29.98 -5.67 11.22
CA LEU A 174 29.06 -5.50 10.10
C LEU A 174 28.23 -6.77 9.84
N LEU A 175 28.84 -7.95 9.90
CA LEU A 175 28.17 -9.23 9.72
C LEU A 175 27.14 -9.50 10.83
N ILE A 176 27.53 -9.33 12.08
CA ILE A 176 26.65 -9.53 13.25
C ILE A 176 25.51 -8.52 13.21
N THR A 177 25.79 -7.24 12.97
CA THR A 177 24.76 -6.20 12.84
C THR A 177 23.79 -6.52 11.70
N SER A 178 24.29 -6.96 10.54
CA SER A 178 23.43 -7.33 9.41
C SER A 178 22.54 -8.54 9.75
N PHE A 179 23.09 -9.54 10.44
CA PHE A 179 22.33 -10.70 10.90
C PHE A 179 21.22 -10.31 11.90
N LEU A 180 21.54 -9.49 12.89
CA LEU A 180 20.58 -8.98 13.87
C LEU A 180 19.49 -8.12 13.22
N LEU A 181 19.85 -7.27 12.25
CA LEU A 181 18.90 -6.48 11.46
C LEU A 181 17.95 -7.38 10.65
N LEU A 182 18.46 -8.46 10.06
CA LEU A 182 17.63 -9.41 9.34
C LEU A 182 16.63 -10.11 10.26
N ILE A 183 17.09 -10.60 11.43
CA ILE A 183 16.20 -11.19 12.44
C ILE A 183 15.14 -10.19 12.89
N ALA A 184 15.54 -8.96 13.23
CA ALA A 184 14.61 -7.91 13.64
C ALA A 184 13.59 -7.58 12.53
N GLY A 185 14.03 -7.53 11.28
CA GLY A 185 13.15 -7.35 10.11
C GLY A 185 12.17 -8.50 9.93
N MET A 186 12.63 -9.74 10.04
CA MET A 186 11.76 -10.93 9.99
C MET A 186 10.74 -10.93 11.13
N TRP A 187 11.16 -10.59 12.35
CA TRP A 187 10.25 -10.46 13.49
C TRP A 187 9.21 -9.36 13.28
N SER A 188 9.61 -8.23 12.67
CA SER A 188 8.68 -7.17 12.25
C SER A 188 7.60 -7.66 11.29
N HIS A 189 7.92 -8.60 10.40
CA HIS A 189 6.93 -9.22 9.51
C HIS A 189 6.03 -10.23 10.25
N LEU A 190 6.58 -11.03 11.17
CA LEU A 190 5.79 -11.96 11.98
C LEU A 190 4.79 -11.24 12.90
N TYR A 191 5.11 -10.02 13.33
CA TYR A 191 4.19 -9.19 14.11
C TYR A 191 2.83 -8.98 13.43
N ALA A 192 2.78 -8.97 12.09
CA ALA A 192 1.55 -8.84 11.33
C ALA A 192 0.56 -10.00 11.53
N LEU A 193 1.00 -11.13 12.08
CA LEU A 193 0.12 -12.25 12.45
C LEU A 193 -0.69 -11.97 13.73
N PHE A 194 -0.17 -11.09 14.59
CA PHE A 194 -0.78 -10.76 15.88
C PHE A 194 -1.55 -9.43 15.84
N ASP A 195 -1.23 -8.56 14.89
CA ASP A 195 -1.92 -7.28 14.75
C ASP A 195 -3.28 -7.44 14.03
N PRO A 196 -4.41 -6.98 14.61
CA PRO A 196 -5.73 -7.08 13.97
C PRO A 196 -5.85 -6.34 12.63
N ARG A 197 -5.00 -5.32 12.40
CA ARG A 197 -4.91 -4.58 11.13
C ARG A 197 -3.87 -5.20 10.18
N GLY A 198 -3.28 -6.32 10.58
CA GLY A 198 -2.20 -7.00 9.86
C GLY A 198 -0.98 -6.12 9.64
N GLN A 199 -0.74 -5.06 10.40
CA GLN A 199 0.40 -4.17 10.21
C GLN A 199 1.70 -4.86 10.63
N THR A 200 2.75 -4.70 9.83
CA THR A 200 4.11 -5.05 10.28
C THR A 200 4.59 -3.96 11.25
N LEU A 201 5.65 -4.22 12.05
CA LEU A 201 6.24 -3.16 12.88
C LEU A 201 6.72 -1.98 12.01
N GLN A 202 7.28 -2.25 10.83
CA GLN A 202 7.64 -1.21 9.85
C GLN A 202 6.45 -0.36 9.40
N ASP A 203 5.31 -0.99 9.09
CA ASP A 203 4.10 -0.27 8.72
C ASP A 203 3.59 0.61 9.87
N ARG A 204 3.66 0.08 11.11
CA ARG A 204 3.23 0.79 12.32
C ARG A 204 4.14 1.99 12.62
N LEU A 205 5.46 1.81 12.51
CA LEU A 205 6.44 2.90 12.68
C LEU A 205 6.29 3.98 11.60
N ALA A 206 5.98 3.58 10.36
CA ALA A 206 5.69 4.52 9.28
C ALA A 206 4.29 5.14 9.38
N GLY A 207 3.42 4.67 10.27
CA GLY A 207 2.04 5.15 10.40
C GLY A 207 1.20 4.88 9.16
N VAL A 208 1.31 3.67 8.59
CA VAL A 208 0.60 3.28 7.35
C VAL A 208 -0.08 1.92 7.49
N VAL A 209 -1.13 1.70 6.71
CA VAL A 209 -1.81 0.41 6.57
C VAL A 209 -1.64 -0.11 5.14
N VAL A 210 -1.58 -1.43 4.99
CA VAL A 210 -1.55 -2.06 3.66
C VAL A 210 -2.82 -2.87 3.47
N VAL A 211 -3.52 -2.58 2.39
CA VAL A 211 -4.81 -3.19 2.05
C VAL A 211 -4.74 -3.87 0.69
N ILE A 212 -5.57 -4.88 0.49
CA ILE A 212 -5.75 -5.60 -0.76
C ILE A 212 -7.13 -5.31 -1.32
N ARG A 213 -7.20 -5.04 -2.64
CA ARG A 213 -8.43 -4.80 -3.40
C ARG A 213 -9.38 -3.81 -2.74
N MET A 214 -9.15 -2.53 -3.01
CA MET A 214 -10.05 -1.46 -2.61
C MET A 214 -11.28 -1.42 -3.51
N VAL A 215 -12.45 -1.39 -2.90
CA VAL A 215 -13.76 -1.38 -3.55
C VAL A 215 -14.53 -0.16 -3.08
N ASP A 216 -15.17 0.56 -4.02
CA ASP A 216 -16.08 1.65 -3.71
C ASP A 216 -17.38 1.08 -3.16
N ILE A 217 -17.83 1.63 -2.03
CA ILE A 217 -19.08 1.25 -1.39
C ILE A 217 -20.21 2.00 -2.12
N PRO A 218 -21.23 1.31 -2.63
CA PRO A 218 -22.41 1.95 -3.21
C PRO A 218 -23.03 2.95 -2.23
N GLU A 219 -23.44 4.14 -2.70
CA GLU A 219 -23.96 5.21 -1.83
C GLU A 219 -25.16 4.78 -0.99
N ASP A 220 -25.95 3.83 -1.48
CA ASP A 220 -27.10 3.22 -0.78
C ASP A 220 -26.69 2.30 0.38
N LEU A 221 -25.45 1.80 0.39
CA LEU A 221 -24.87 0.98 1.46
C LEU A 221 -23.97 1.77 2.40
N VAL A 222 -23.71 3.05 2.13
CA VAL A 222 -23.07 3.97 3.08
C VAL A 222 -24.12 4.32 4.14
N ILE A 223 -24.49 3.34 4.95
CA ILE A 223 -25.24 3.54 6.18
C ILE A 223 -24.25 4.24 7.11
N PHE A 224 -24.25 5.57 7.04
CA PHE A 224 -23.60 6.39 8.03
C PHE A 224 -24.18 5.98 9.39
N ASP A 225 -23.37 5.31 10.22
CA ASP A 225 -23.33 5.62 11.65
C ASP A 225 -22.93 7.09 11.74
N ARG A 226 -23.82 8.00 11.34
CA ARG A 226 -23.75 9.36 11.84
C ARG A 226 -23.89 9.14 13.35
N PRO A 227 -22.90 9.52 14.17
CA PRO A 227 -23.17 9.63 15.59
C PRO A 227 -24.42 10.50 15.66
N ASP A 228 -25.51 9.93 16.18
CA ASP A 228 -26.74 10.65 16.45
C ASP A 228 -26.30 11.96 17.06
N THR A 229 -26.46 13.04 16.31
CA THR A 229 -25.98 14.33 16.79
C THR A 229 -26.84 14.56 18.02
N PRO A 230 -26.26 14.60 19.25
CA PRO A 230 -27.08 14.73 20.44
C PRO A 230 -27.71 16.13 20.35
N GLY A 231 -28.96 16.21 19.89
CA GLY A 231 -29.62 17.48 19.59
C GLY A 231 -30.38 17.56 18.27
N SER A 232 -30.23 16.64 17.32
CA SER A 232 -31.22 16.52 16.23
C SER A 232 -32.35 15.60 16.69
N GLU A 233 -33.19 16.11 17.60
CA GLU A 233 -34.54 15.54 17.74
C GLU A 233 -35.14 15.47 16.34
N PRO A 234 -35.71 14.33 15.92
CA PRO A 234 -36.43 14.27 14.66
C PRO A 234 -37.46 15.39 14.67
N GLU A 235 -37.30 16.35 13.76
CA GLU A 235 -38.20 17.48 13.62
C GLU A 235 -39.62 16.90 13.58
N PRO A 236 -40.51 17.27 14.52
CA PRO A 236 -41.83 16.66 14.61
C PRO A 236 -42.49 16.81 13.24
N PRO A 237 -43.12 15.74 12.72
CA PRO A 237 -43.69 15.75 11.39
C PRO A 237 -44.55 17.01 11.24
N PRO A 238 -44.39 17.76 10.14
CA PRO A 238 -45.08 19.03 9.95
C PRO A 238 -46.56 18.81 10.24
N ALA A 239 -47.10 19.63 11.15
CA ALA A 239 -48.47 19.50 11.61
C ALA A 239 -49.39 19.32 10.39
N PRO A 240 -50.31 18.33 10.40
CA PRO A 240 -51.11 18.01 9.24
C PRO A 240 -51.77 19.28 8.72
N ALA A 241 -51.42 19.65 7.48
CA ALA A 241 -52.00 20.80 6.81
C ALA A 241 -53.52 20.71 6.99
N LYS A 242 -54.12 21.76 7.56
CA LYS A 242 -55.56 21.85 7.83
C LYS A 242 -56.30 21.30 6.62
N ALA A 243 -56.94 20.15 6.80
CA ALA A 243 -57.63 19.46 5.72
C ALA A 243 -58.61 20.43 5.07
N GLU A 244 -58.38 20.79 3.81
CA GLU A 244 -59.35 21.55 3.05
C GLU A 244 -60.69 20.80 3.08
N PRO A 245 -61.80 21.49 3.39
CA PRO A 245 -63.10 20.86 3.44
C PRO A 245 -63.40 20.26 2.08
N ARG A 246 -63.45 18.92 2.01
CA ARG A 246 -63.76 18.19 0.78
C ARG A 246 -65.08 18.72 0.22
N PRO A 247 -65.13 19.16 -1.05
CA PRO A 247 -66.36 19.66 -1.64
C PRO A 247 -67.44 18.58 -1.59
N ASN A 248 -68.58 18.96 -1.01
CA ASN A 248 -69.73 18.10 -0.75
C ASN A 248 -70.17 17.38 -2.05
N ARG A 249 -69.98 16.06 -2.08
CA ARG A 249 -70.18 15.19 -3.25
C ARG A 249 -71.64 15.13 -3.75
N LYS A 250 -72.60 15.73 -3.03
CA LYS A 250 -74.04 15.68 -3.36
C LYS A 250 -74.46 16.51 -4.57
N ASN A 251 -73.68 17.49 -5.03
CA ASN A 251 -74.10 18.37 -6.15
C ASN A 251 -73.63 17.95 -7.56
N ARG A 252 -72.91 16.83 -7.72
CA ARG A 252 -72.34 16.46 -9.04
C ARG A 252 -73.35 15.86 -10.04
N LYS A 253 -74.60 15.57 -9.65
CA LYS A 253 -75.60 14.93 -10.52
C LYS A 253 -76.50 15.87 -11.34
N ARG A 254 -76.39 17.20 -11.22
CA ARG A 254 -77.29 18.15 -11.93
C ARG A 254 -76.73 18.83 -13.18
N ARG A 255 -75.48 18.56 -13.59
CA ARG A 255 -74.83 19.27 -14.72
C ARG A 255 -74.71 18.46 -16.02
N ARG A 256 -75.57 17.47 -16.23
CA ARG A 256 -75.70 16.76 -17.52
C ARG A 256 -77.17 16.61 -17.89
N ARG A 257 -77.79 17.72 -18.29
CA ARG A 257 -78.93 17.79 -19.20
C ARG A 257 -78.79 19.09 -19.99
#